data_AF-A0A845SNQ9-F1
#
_entry.id   AF-A0A845SNQ9-F1
#
_cell.length_a   1.000
_cell.length_b   1.000
_cell.length_c   1.000
_cell.angle_alpha   90.00
_cell.angle_beta   90.00
_cell.angle_gamma   90.00
#
_symmetry.space_group_name_H-M   'P 1'
#
loop_
_entity.id
_entity.type
_entity.pdbx_description
1 polymer ?
#
loop_
_entity_poly.entity_id
_entity_poly.type
_entity_poly.pdbx_seq_one_letter_code
_entity_poly.pdbx_strand_id
1 'polypeptide(L)'
;MVHRLFAKNSKPFTPSSRCTAYMATLPVVARHHPVACGVWLDAHADLNTPHSYPTGYIGGFTIAGPVGLWDSGPGGGLDLSAAILAGARDIGSPEQKLIDDGKVTWVPAGTDWWKDYGALLKAGRVIIG
;
A
#
# COMPACT_ATOMS: atom_id res chain seq x y z
N MET A 1 -14.60 -12.67 -1.28
CA MET A 1 -13.87 -13.72 -0.53
C MET A 1 -13.20 -13.15 0.73
N VAL A 2 -12.26 -12.21 0.60
CA VAL A 2 -11.52 -11.58 1.74
C VAL A 2 -12.44 -10.99 2.82
N HIS A 3 -13.52 -10.29 2.43
CA HIS A 3 -14.50 -9.73 3.37
C HIS A 3 -15.09 -10.77 4.34
N ARG A 4 -15.37 -12.00 3.84
CA ARG A 4 -15.94 -13.08 4.67
C ARG A 4 -14.92 -13.66 5.67
N LEU A 5 -13.62 -13.53 5.38
CA LEU A 5 -12.55 -14.00 6.27
C LEU A 5 -12.36 -13.02 7.43
N PHE A 6 -12.34 -11.71 7.15
CA PHE A 6 -12.30 -10.70 8.20
C PHE A 6 -13.54 -10.74 9.11
N ALA A 7 -14.73 -10.94 8.55
CA ALA A 7 -15.96 -11.10 9.34
C ALA A 7 -15.91 -12.29 10.33
N LYS A 8 -14.99 -13.24 10.13
CA LYS A 8 -14.75 -14.38 11.03
C LYS A 8 -13.50 -14.21 11.91
N ASN A 9 -12.97 -12.99 12.03
CA ASN A 9 -11.72 -12.68 12.74
C ASN A 9 -10.51 -13.54 12.28
N SER A 10 -10.51 -13.99 11.02
CA SER A 10 -9.39 -14.73 10.44
C SER A 10 -8.27 -13.78 9.99
N LYS A 11 -7.04 -14.30 9.89
CA LYS A 11 -5.89 -13.59 9.30
C LYS A 11 -5.65 -14.10 7.88
N PRO A 12 -6.24 -13.47 6.84
CA PRO A 12 -6.17 -13.99 5.49
C PRO A 12 -4.77 -13.86 4.89
N PHE A 13 -4.30 -14.91 4.22
CA PHE A 13 -3.14 -14.87 3.32
C PHE A 13 -3.66 -14.98 1.89
N THR A 14 -3.30 -14.01 1.03
CA THR A 14 -3.77 -13.96 -0.36
C THR A 14 -2.57 -14.03 -1.30
N PRO A 15 -2.19 -15.23 -1.79
CA PRO A 15 -1.18 -15.33 -2.84
C PRO A 15 -1.76 -14.74 -4.13
N SER A 16 -0.95 -13.92 -4.81
CA SER A 16 -1.31 -13.35 -6.11
C SER A 16 -0.13 -13.40 -7.06
N SER A 17 -0.41 -13.52 -8.36
CA SER A 17 0.64 -13.49 -9.40
C SER A 17 1.01 -12.07 -9.84
N ARG A 18 0.24 -11.06 -9.40
CA ARG A 18 0.36 -9.66 -9.79
C ARG A 18 -0.04 -8.78 -8.61
N CYS A 19 0.70 -7.71 -8.36
CA CYS A 19 0.38 -6.73 -7.32
C CYS A 19 -1.02 -6.13 -7.49
N THR A 20 -1.51 -5.96 -8.73
CA THR A 20 -2.83 -5.38 -9.03
C THR A 20 -4.01 -6.08 -8.38
N ALA A 21 -3.88 -7.36 -7.99
CA ALA A 21 -4.90 -8.04 -7.19
C ALA A 21 -5.17 -7.32 -5.85
N TYR A 22 -4.15 -6.68 -5.27
CA TYR A 22 -4.26 -5.96 -4.00
C TYR A 22 -5.10 -4.68 -4.10
N MET A 23 -5.29 -4.13 -5.30
CA MET A 23 -6.19 -3.01 -5.54
C MET A 23 -7.64 -3.31 -5.09
N ALA A 24 -8.07 -4.58 -5.18
CA ALA A 24 -9.40 -5.02 -4.74
C ALA A 24 -9.44 -5.52 -3.29
N THR A 25 -8.29 -5.87 -2.69
CA THR A 25 -8.25 -6.43 -1.32
C THR A 25 -7.95 -5.36 -0.27
N LEU A 26 -7.10 -4.38 -0.56
CA LEU A 26 -6.77 -3.29 0.35
C LEU A 26 -7.99 -2.48 0.82
N PRO A 27 -8.98 -2.13 -0.05
CA PRO A 27 -10.21 -1.47 0.40
C PRO A 27 -11.07 -2.33 1.34
N VAL A 28 -10.95 -3.66 1.25
CA VAL A 28 -11.63 -4.56 2.20
C VAL A 28 -10.94 -4.49 3.56
N VAL A 29 -9.60 -4.44 3.59
CA VAL A 29 -8.87 -4.33 4.85
C VAL A 29 -9.15 -2.99 5.52
N ALA A 30 -9.09 -1.88 4.78
CA ALA A 30 -9.39 -0.54 5.31
C ALA A 30 -10.79 -0.46 5.95
N ARG A 31 -11.79 -1.15 5.39
CA ARG A 31 -13.15 -1.20 5.96
C ARG A 31 -13.23 -1.96 7.29
N HIS A 32 -12.48 -3.04 7.44
CA HIS A 32 -12.49 -3.86 8.67
C HIS A 32 -11.48 -3.37 9.71
N HIS A 33 -10.44 -2.66 9.27
CA HIS A 33 -9.35 -2.13 10.09
C HIS A 33 -9.03 -0.69 9.66
N PRO A 34 -9.88 0.31 10.01
CA PRO A 34 -9.72 1.69 9.55
C PRO A 34 -8.48 2.40 10.07
N VAL A 35 -7.84 1.84 11.12
CA VAL A 35 -6.58 2.34 11.69
C VAL A 35 -5.38 1.48 11.30
N ALA A 36 -5.50 0.62 10.29
CA ALA A 36 -4.42 -0.22 9.80
C ALA A 36 -3.29 0.59 9.12
N CYS A 37 -2.11 -0.01 9.04
CA CYS A 37 -0.98 0.52 8.26
C CYS A 37 -0.55 -0.51 7.24
N GLY A 38 -0.55 -0.13 5.97
CA GLY A 38 -0.02 -0.98 4.91
C GLY A 38 1.49 -0.89 4.88
N VAL A 39 2.20 -2.02 4.91
CA VAL A 39 3.63 -2.07 4.62
C VAL A 39 3.76 -2.64 3.23
N TRP A 40 4.02 -1.78 2.25
CA TRP A 40 4.16 -2.16 0.85
C TRP A 40 5.61 -2.60 0.59
N LEU A 41 5.80 -3.90 0.47
CA LEU A 41 7.10 -4.54 0.20
C LEU A 41 7.27 -4.75 -1.30
N ASP A 42 7.74 -3.72 -1.99
CA ASP A 42 7.97 -3.77 -3.43
C ASP A 42 9.22 -2.96 -3.82
N ALA A 43 9.78 -3.23 -5.00
CA ALA A 43 10.82 -2.39 -5.58
C ALA A 43 10.27 -1.04 -6.06
N HIS A 44 8.98 -0.98 -6.40
CA HIS A 44 8.30 0.22 -6.89
C HIS A 44 7.40 0.82 -5.82
N ALA A 45 7.03 2.09 -5.97
CA ALA A 45 6.08 2.74 -5.06
C ALA A 45 4.62 2.38 -5.38
N ASP A 46 4.30 2.05 -6.63
CA ASP A 46 2.94 1.76 -7.13
C ASP A 46 1.89 2.85 -6.81
N LEU A 47 2.37 4.09 -6.68
CA LEU A 47 1.60 5.29 -6.32
C LEU A 47 1.29 6.19 -7.52
N ASN A 48 1.61 5.76 -8.74
CA ASN A 48 1.22 6.50 -9.93
C ASN A 48 -0.30 6.64 -10.04
N THR A 49 -0.76 7.68 -10.75
CA THR A 49 -2.16 7.89 -11.13
C THR A 49 -2.29 7.86 -12.65
N PRO A 50 -3.47 7.52 -13.22
CA PRO A 50 -3.65 7.52 -14.68
C PRO A 50 -3.22 8.81 -15.39
N HIS A 51 -3.19 9.93 -14.67
CA HIS A 51 -2.72 11.22 -15.19
C HIS A 51 -1.19 11.36 -15.18
N SER A 52 -0.49 10.74 -14.22
CA SER A 52 0.95 10.92 -13.99
C SER A 52 1.84 9.90 -14.70
N TYR A 53 1.28 8.84 -15.31
CA TYR A 53 2.07 7.73 -15.84
C TYR A 53 1.66 7.31 -17.27
N PRO A 54 2.46 7.68 -18.29
CA PRO A 54 2.09 7.52 -19.69
C PRO A 54 2.19 6.09 -20.24
N THR A 55 2.80 5.13 -19.51
CA THR A 55 2.93 3.75 -20.02
C THR A 55 1.62 2.95 -19.93
N GLY A 56 0.67 3.36 -19.08
CA GLY A 56 -0.62 2.70 -18.90
C GLY A 56 -0.57 1.32 -18.23
N TYR A 57 0.59 0.84 -17.75
CA TYR A 57 0.66 -0.46 -17.07
C TYR A 57 0.06 -0.40 -15.66
N ILE A 58 -1.11 -1.01 -15.48
CA ILE A 58 -1.91 -0.94 -14.24
C ILE A 58 -1.17 -1.38 -12.96
N GLY A 59 -0.07 -2.13 -13.07
CA GLY A 59 0.81 -2.48 -11.95
C GLY A 59 1.32 -1.27 -11.18
N GLY A 60 1.74 -0.21 -11.88
CA GLY A 60 2.33 0.98 -11.27
C GLY A 60 1.34 1.86 -10.50
N PHE A 61 0.05 1.51 -10.45
CA PHE A 61 -1.02 2.27 -9.79
C PHE A 61 -1.71 1.47 -8.67
N THR A 62 -1.14 0.33 -8.28
CA THR A 62 -1.81 -0.67 -7.45
C THR A 62 -2.27 -0.11 -6.12
N ILE A 63 -1.38 0.54 -5.37
CA ILE A 63 -1.71 1.10 -4.05
C ILE A 63 -2.33 2.50 -4.16
N ALA A 64 -2.08 3.22 -5.27
CA ALA A 64 -2.63 4.56 -5.52
C ALA A 64 -4.17 4.62 -5.44
N GLY A 65 -4.87 3.61 -5.93
CA GLY A 65 -6.34 3.56 -5.87
C GLY A 65 -6.84 3.41 -4.42
N PRO A 66 -6.43 2.35 -3.71
CA PRO A 66 -6.80 2.13 -2.31
C PRO A 66 -6.48 3.29 -1.36
N VAL A 67 -5.40 4.04 -1.61
CA VAL A 67 -5.03 5.23 -0.81
C VAL A 67 -5.68 6.54 -1.28
N GLY A 68 -6.56 6.48 -2.29
CA GLY A 68 -7.39 7.61 -2.71
C GLY A 68 -6.71 8.62 -3.63
N LEU A 69 -5.58 8.29 -4.26
CA LEU A 69 -4.96 9.16 -5.28
C LEU A 69 -5.73 9.16 -6.60
N TRP A 70 -6.56 8.15 -6.85
CA TRP A 70 -7.49 8.09 -7.97
C TRP A 70 -8.63 7.11 -7.67
N ASP A 71 -9.73 7.20 -8.43
CA ASP A 71 -10.82 6.22 -8.33
C ASP A 71 -10.53 4.99 -9.20
N SER A 72 -10.12 3.91 -8.56
CA SER A 72 -9.82 2.63 -9.22
C SER A 72 -11.05 1.74 -9.43
N GLY A 73 -12.20 2.05 -8.81
CA GLY A 73 -13.45 1.29 -8.87
C GLY A 73 -13.75 0.41 -7.63
N PRO A 74 -12.84 -0.48 -7.15
CA PRO A 74 -13.08 -1.34 -5.98
C PRO A 74 -13.22 -0.62 -4.63
N GLY A 75 -12.98 0.69 -4.58
CA GLY A 75 -13.01 1.54 -3.39
C GLY A 75 -11.63 1.90 -2.86
N GLY A 76 -11.59 2.56 -1.70
CA GLY A 76 -10.36 2.96 -1.04
C GLY A 76 -10.52 3.04 0.48
N GLY A 77 -9.90 4.04 1.10
CA GLY A 77 -10.01 4.31 2.52
C GLY A 77 -8.79 3.89 3.34
N LEU A 78 -7.71 3.44 2.69
CA LEU A 78 -6.41 3.40 3.35
C LEU A 78 -5.85 4.82 3.37
N ASP A 79 -5.46 5.32 4.54
CA ASP A 79 -4.79 6.63 4.61
C ASP A 79 -3.40 6.53 3.96
N LEU A 80 -3.07 7.44 3.04
CA LEU A 80 -1.75 7.52 2.42
C LEU A 80 -0.63 7.65 3.46
N SER A 81 -0.87 8.38 4.54
CA SER A 81 0.08 8.52 5.66
C SER A 81 0.22 7.24 6.50
N ALA A 82 -0.70 6.28 6.33
CA ALA A 82 -0.63 4.95 6.89
C ALA A 82 -0.05 3.92 5.90
N ALA A 83 0.43 4.34 4.74
CA ALA A 83 1.22 3.51 3.84
C ALA A 83 2.72 3.70 4.11
N ILE A 84 3.46 2.59 4.18
CA ILE A 84 4.92 2.56 4.30
C ILE A 84 5.46 1.85 3.07
N LEU A 85 6.26 2.55 2.28
CA LEU A 85 6.98 1.99 1.14
C LEU A 85 8.31 1.42 1.65
N ALA A 86 8.40 0.09 1.79
CA ALA A 86 9.56 -0.58 2.37
C ALA A 86 10.35 -1.32 1.28
N GLY A 87 11.57 -0.87 1.03
CA GLY A 87 12.46 -1.43 0.00
C GLY A 87 12.26 -0.88 -1.40
N ALA A 88 11.36 0.10 -1.56
CA ALA A 88 11.15 0.81 -2.82
C ALA A 88 12.45 1.52 -3.23
N ARG A 89 12.88 1.30 -4.47
CA ARG A 89 14.16 1.75 -5.04
C ARG A 89 14.08 2.12 -6.52
N ASP A 90 12.99 1.77 -7.20
CA ASP A 90 12.67 2.22 -8.55
C ASP A 90 11.42 3.10 -8.48
N ILE A 91 11.63 4.41 -8.34
CA ILE A 91 10.59 5.38 -7.99
C ILE A 91 10.59 6.49 -9.03
N GLY A 92 9.44 6.69 -9.70
CA GLY A 92 9.28 7.75 -10.68
C GLY A 92 9.17 9.14 -10.04
N SER A 93 9.45 10.20 -10.79
CA SER A 93 9.39 11.58 -10.28
C SER A 93 8.06 11.98 -9.61
N PRO A 94 6.87 11.58 -10.12
CA PRO A 94 5.60 11.89 -9.44
C PRO A 94 5.48 11.22 -8.07
N GLU A 95 5.96 9.99 -7.93
CA GLU A 95 5.92 9.22 -6.69
C GLU A 95 6.97 9.74 -5.70
N GLN A 96 8.16 10.09 -6.19
CA GLN A 96 9.22 10.71 -5.39
C GLN A 96 8.73 12.01 -4.74
N LYS A 97 7.93 12.81 -5.46
CA LYS A 97 7.34 14.03 -4.89
C LYS A 97 6.46 13.74 -3.67
N LEU A 98 5.71 12.64 -3.65
CA LEU A 98 4.89 12.27 -2.48
C LEU A 98 5.77 11.95 -1.25
N ILE A 99 6.94 11.35 -1.50
CA ILE A 99 7.93 11.06 -0.46
C ILE A 99 8.54 12.36 0.06
N ASP A 100 9.01 13.21 -0.85
CA ASP A 100 9.68 14.48 -0.52
C ASP A 100 8.73 15.45 0.23
N ASP A 101 7.44 15.46 -0.13
CA ASP A 101 6.40 16.23 0.54
C ASP A 101 5.95 15.61 1.89
N GLY A 102 6.54 14.48 2.30
CA GLY A 102 6.22 13.79 3.55
C GLY A 102 4.80 13.19 3.59
N LYS A 103 4.21 12.92 2.42
CA LYS A 103 2.84 12.35 2.32
C LYS A 103 2.80 10.86 2.61
N VAL A 104 3.90 10.16 2.34
CA VAL A 104 4.05 8.72 2.53
C VAL A 104 5.37 8.43 3.23
N THR A 105 5.38 7.42 4.10
CA THR A 105 6.64 6.99 4.74
C THR A 105 7.42 6.14 3.76
N TRP A 106 8.67 6.48 3.49
CA TRP A 106 9.58 5.70 2.65
C TRP A 106 10.76 5.17 3.46
N VAL A 107 11.04 3.90 3.26
CA VAL A 107 12.13 3.18 3.88
C VAL A 107 12.97 2.55 2.75
N PRO A 108 14.17 3.08 2.47
CA PRO A 108 14.96 2.64 1.32
C PRO A 108 15.46 1.19 1.47
N ALA A 109 15.73 0.55 0.34
CA ALA A 109 16.36 -0.76 0.30
C ALA A 109 17.75 -0.76 0.97
N GLY A 110 18.16 -1.90 1.53
CA GLY A 110 19.45 -2.05 2.21
C GLY A 110 19.50 -1.49 3.64
N THR A 111 18.38 -0.95 4.15
CA THR A 111 18.24 -0.62 5.56
C THR A 111 17.80 -1.84 6.37
N ASP A 112 18.22 -1.92 7.63
CA ASP A 112 17.74 -2.91 8.61
C ASP A 112 16.35 -2.55 9.16
N TRP A 113 15.46 -2.02 8.33
CA TRP A 113 14.17 -1.49 8.76
C TRP A 113 13.28 -2.50 9.49
N TRP A 114 13.48 -3.78 9.22
CA TRP A 114 12.82 -4.88 9.92
C TRP A 114 13.21 -4.95 11.40
N LYS A 115 14.35 -4.38 11.80
CA LYS A 115 14.76 -4.23 13.21
C LYS A 115 13.94 -3.16 13.93
N ASP A 116 13.51 -2.13 13.20
CA ASP A 116 12.65 -1.05 13.71
C ASP A 116 11.15 -1.33 13.52
N TYR A 117 10.80 -2.50 12.96
CA TYR A 117 9.44 -2.96 12.72
C TYR A 117 8.55 -2.92 13.97
N GLY A 118 9.14 -3.17 15.15
CA GLY A 118 8.44 -3.06 16.43
C GLY A 118 7.96 -1.64 16.77
N ALA A 119 8.66 -0.60 16.31
CA ALA A 119 8.24 0.79 16.48
C ALA A 119 7.09 1.14 15.50
N LEU A 120 7.16 0.62 14.27
CA LEU A 120 6.11 0.77 13.25
C LEU A 120 4.80 0.04 13.65
N LEU A 121 4.90 -1.08 14.36
CA LEU A 121 3.80 -1.90 14.87
C LEU A 121 3.03 -1.30 16.07
N LYS A 122 3.69 -0.54 16.95
CA LYS A 122 3.13 -0.07 18.24
C LYS A 122 1.94 0.89 18.12
N ALA A 123 1.62 1.37 16.92
CA ALA A 123 0.50 2.25 16.67
C ALA A 123 -0.84 1.51 16.36
N GLY A 124 -0.98 0.23 16.71
CA GLY A 124 -2.25 -0.53 16.60
C GLY A 124 -2.60 -0.95 15.17
N ARG A 125 -1.60 -0.96 14.30
CA ARG A 125 -1.74 -1.01 12.84
C ARG A 125 -1.57 -2.44 12.32
N VAL A 126 -2.65 -3.02 11.77
CA VAL A 126 -2.62 -4.31 11.06
C VAL A 126 -1.75 -4.16 9.81
N ILE A 127 -0.73 -5.01 9.68
CA ILE A 127 0.18 -5.00 8.53
C ILE A 127 -0.40 -5.85 7.41
N ILE A 128 -0.59 -5.21 6.27
CA ILE A 128 -0.82 -5.86 4.99
C ILE A 128 0.49 -5.71 4.23
N GLY A 129 1.14 -6.84 3.98
CA GLY A 129 2.28 -6.98 3.09
C GLY A 129 1.96 -8.02 2.03
#